data_AF-X6MDW1-F1
#
_entry.id   AF-X6MDW1-F1
#
_cell.length_a   1.000
_cell.length_b   1.000
_cell.length_c   1.000
_cell.angle_alpha   90.00
_cell.angle_beta   90.00
_cell.angle_gamma   90.00
#
_symmetry.space_group_name_H-M   'P 1'
#
loop_
_entity.id
_entity.type
_entity.pdbx_description
1 polymer ?
#
loop_
_entity_poly.entity_id
_entity_poly.type
_entity_poly.pdbx_seq_one_letter_code
_entity_poly.pdbx_strand_id
1 'polypeptide(L)'
;MTTTTTTTTMKEWMKDTSSCKMRWHLVHVLVQQQPMLWVGIELGNVLLHSFAADKSLPLLTKQQFWDYGLWDLVQTLTVIISHVKDRSTQQCLWKLVLDLIHMSNLQARFQCISSVALHCPVSIVSSMMFTELKNQIWKHWDSHSETATLESSDTLESSSNPFASSDVVMVCVQQLGKVLPSQSQCHCHDDSKSDSSQHSHSHQHQQLPTDELHTVTQWLDPLNSCLNVIRFLLLKDKVSNRTSIYDDDCPLKEALANVQTYLKTLSNPPAKHDPSDSIQQFNDFQQNMIQTQLQLTLDLINRTIELFQAKPSPQ
;
A
#
# COMPACT_ATOMS: atom_id res chain seq x y z
N MET A 1 -46.92 -18.59 25.69
CA MET A 1 -45.74 -17.70 25.81
C MET A 1 -45.24 -17.42 24.41
N THR A 2 -45.65 -16.29 23.84
CA THR A 2 -45.18 -15.80 22.54
C THR A 2 -43.82 -15.14 22.77
N THR A 3 -42.74 -15.80 22.35
CA THR A 3 -41.41 -15.19 22.26
C THR A 3 -41.42 -14.16 21.14
N THR A 4 -41.67 -12.91 21.47
CA THR A 4 -41.36 -11.77 20.61
C THR A 4 -39.85 -11.64 20.56
N THR A 5 -39.23 -12.27 19.57
CA THR A 5 -37.83 -12.02 19.22
C THR A 5 -37.75 -10.58 18.73
N THR A 6 -37.31 -9.66 19.59
CA THR A 6 -37.02 -8.29 19.20
C THR A 6 -35.83 -8.33 18.25
N THR A 7 -36.12 -8.27 16.96
CA THR A 7 -35.14 -8.01 15.90
C THR A 7 -34.61 -6.60 16.14
N THR A 8 -33.63 -6.46 17.02
CA THR A 8 -32.96 -5.19 17.26
C THR A 8 -32.32 -4.79 15.94
N THR A 9 -32.69 -3.62 15.44
CA THR A 9 -32.25 -3.18 14.11
C THR A 9 -30.76 -2.83 14.14
N MET A 10 -30.03 -3.03 13.04
CA MET A 10 -28.60 -2.66 12.94
C MET A 10 -28.37 -1.18 13.31
N LYS A 11 -29.35 -0.32 13.00
CA LYS A 11 -29.40 1.08 13.42
C LYS A 11 -29.38 1.28 14.94
N GLU A 12 -30.04 0.44 15.71
CA GLU A 12 -29.95 0.47 17.18
C GLU A 12 -28.60 -0.05 17.68
N TRP A 13 -28.00 -1.02 16.97
CA TRP A 13 -26.66 -1.51 17.32
C TRP A 13 -25.57 -0.44 17.17
N MET A 14 -25.68 0.39 16.13
CA MET A 14 -24.71 1.46 15.89
C MET A 14 -24.84 2.64 16.86
N LYS A 15 -25.98 2.79 17.55
CA LYS A 15 -26.14 3.85 18.55
C LYS A 15 -25.37 3.56 19.84
N ASP A 16 -25.12 2.29 20.14
CA ASP A 16 -24.32 1.87 21.28
C ASP A 16 -22.88 1.55 20.82
N THR A 17 -22.02 2.57 20.89
CA THR A 17 -20.59 2.48 20.58
C THR A 17 -19.90 1.35 21.35
N SER A 18 -20.30 1.11 22.61
CA SER A 18 -19.67 0.07 23.45
C SER A 18 -20.00 -1.33 22.93
N SER A 19 -21.26 -1.56 22.57
CA SER A 19 -21.71 -2.82 21.98
C SER A 19 -21.07 -3.08 20.61
N CYS A 20 -20.99 -2.06 19.74
CA CYS A 20 -20.31 -2.16 18.46
C CYS A 20 -18.82 -2.52 18.63
N LYS A 21 -18.10 -1.76 19.48
CA LYS A 21 -16.69 -1.98 19.79
C LYS A 21 -16.43 -3.38 20.34
N MET A 22 -17.27 -3.87 21.25
CA MET A 22 -17.12 -5.20 21.84
C MET A 22 -17.20 -6.32 20.79
N ARG A 23 -18.09 -6.20 19.81
CA ARG A 23 -18.23 -7.21 18.73
C ARG A 23 -17.01 -7.26 17.82
N TRP A 24 -16.53 -6.09 17.39
CA TRP A 24 -15.33 -6.02 16.56
C TRP A 24 -14.08 -6.43 17.32
N HIS A 25 -14.01 -6.12 18.61
CA HIS A 25 -12.97 -6.63 19.50
C HIS A 25 -13.02 -8.17 19.61
N LEU A 26 -14.21 -8.78 19.68
CA LEU A 26 -14.32 -10.24 19.66
C LEU A 26 -13.78 -10.83 18.35
N VAL A 27 -14.13 -10.25 17.20
CA VAL A 27 -13.54 -10.65 15.91
C VAL A 27 -12.02 -10.55 15.96
N HIS A 28 -11.50 -9.42 16.46
CA HIS A 28 -10.07 -9.16 16.58
C HIS A 28 -9.35 -10.21 17.44
N VAL A 29 -9.90 -10.55 18.61
CA VAL A 29 -9.35 -11.60 19.47
C VAL A 29 -9.38 -12.95 18.77
N LEU A 30 -10.48 -13.30 18.10
CA LEU A 30 -10.63 -14.60 17.42
C LEU A 30 -9.62 -14.76 16.27
N VAL A 31 -9.41 -13.73 15.45
CA VAL A 31 -8.47 -13.83 14.31
C VAL A 31 -7.01 -13.90 14.75
N GLN A 32 -6.67 -13.37 15.93
CA GLN A 32 -5.31 -13.50 16.49
C GLN A 32 -5.01 -14.93 16.98
N GLN A 33 -6.03 -15.72 17.29
CA GLN A 33 -5.87 -17.09 17.73
C GLN A 33 -5.91 -18.03 16.53
N GLN A 34 -4.76 -18.59 16.14
CA GLN A 34 -4.65 -19.53 15.01
C GLN A 34 -5.77 -20.60 14.94
N PRO A 35 -6.13 -21.32 16.02
CA PRO A 35 -7.21 -22.33 15.95
C PRO A 35 -8.61 -21.72 15.74
N MET A 36 -8.80 -20.44 16.01
CA MET A 36 -10.08 -19.72 15.89
C MET A 36 -10.11 -18.77 14.70
N LEU A 37 -9.06 -18.71 13.88
CA LEU A 37 -8.94 -17.77 12.77
C LEU A 37 -10.18 -17.82 11.86
N TRP A 38 -10.60 -19.03 11.46
CA TRP A 38 -11.76 -19.21 10.61
C TRP A 38 -13.06 -18.72 11.25
N VAL A 39 -13.24 -18.97 12.56
CA VAL A 39 -14.40 -18.49 13.32
C VAL A 39 -14.42 -16.96 13.36
N GLY A 40 -13.25 -16.33 13.54
CA GLY A 40 -13.10 -14.89 13.48
C GLY A 40 -13.47 -14.31 12.11
N ILE A 41 -13.01 -14.95 11.02
CA ILE A 41 -13.33 -14.56 9.64
C ILE A 41 -14.86 -14.63 9.39
N GLU A 42 -15.47 -15.76 9.72
CA GLU A 42 -16.91 -15.96 9.54
C GLU A 42 -17.74 -14.99 10.36
N LEU A 43 -17.39 -14.78 11.63
CA LEU A 43 -18.07 -13.80 12.47
C LEU A 43 -17.94 -12.38 11.88
N GLY A 44 -16.75 -12.00 11.43
CA GLY A 44 -16.52 -10.71 10.77
C GLY A 44 -17.39 -10.54 9.52
N ASN A 45 -17.49 -11.58 8.69
CA ASN A 45 -18.36 -11.58 7.51
C ASN A 45 -19.84 -11.44 7.90
N VAL A 46 -20.33 -12.14 8.91
CA VAL A 46 -21.73 -12.03 9.37
C VAL A 46 -22.04 -10.61 9.84
N LEU A 47 -21.14 -9.99 10.61
CA LEU A 47 -21.30 -8.61 11.08
C LEU A 47 -21.30 -7.61 9.90
N LEU A 48 -20.41 -7.81 8.93
CA LEU A 48 -20.37 -7.02 7.70
C LEU A 48 -21.66 -7.13 6.87
N HIS A 49 -22.16 -8.36 6.66
CA HIS A 49 -23.40 -8.57 5.92
C HIS A 49 -24.59 -7.92 6.63
N SER A 50 -24.62 -7.98 7.96
CA SER A 50 -25.65 -7.30 8.76
C SER A 50 -25.59 -5.78 8.59
N PHE A 51 -24.39 -5.21 8.50
CA PHE A 51 -24.19 -3.78 8.20
C PHE A 51 -24.65 -3.43 6.78
N ALA A 52 -24.21 -4.19 5.78
CA ALA A 52 -24.49 -3.92 4.37
C ALA A 52 -25.96 -4.16 3.98
N ALA A 53 -26.67 -5.02 4.71
CA ALA A 53 -28.10 -5.26 4.50
C ALA A 53 -28.96 -4.03 4.82
N ASP A 54 -28.52 -3.17 5.75
CA ASP A 54 -29.23 -1.95 6.11
C ASP A 54 -28.71 -0.76 5.30
N LYS A 55 -29.26 -0.58 4.10
CA LYS A 55 -28.94 0.54 3.19
C LYS A 55 -29.21 1.92 3.78
N SER A 56 -29.90 2.02 4.92
CA SER A 56 -30.17 3.29 5.60
C SER A 56 -29.02 3.75 6.48
N LEU A 57 -28.02 2.89 6.72
CA LEU A 57 -26.86 3.24 7.54
C LEU A 57 -25.88 4.09 6.73
N PRO A 58 -25.45 5.24 7.27
CA PRO A 58 -24.36 5.99 6.66
C PRO A 58 -23.07 5.19 6.75
N LEU A 59 -22.16 5.46 5.80
CA LEU A 59 -20.78 5.00 5.91
C LEU A 59 -20.15 5.55 7.19
N LEU A 60 -19.28 4.77 7.81
CA LEU A 60 -18.61 5.16 9.05
C LEU A 60 -17.70 6.37 8.80
N THR A 61 -17.85 7.40 9.62
CA THR A 61 -16.86 8.48 9.68
C THR A 61 -15.51 7.94 10.15
N LYS A 62 -14.43 8.70 9.91
CA LYS A 62 -13.11 8.38 10.44
C LYS A 62 -13.16 8.12 11.95
N GLN A 63 -13.78 9.02 12.71
CA GLN A 63 -13.82 8.87 14.16
C GLN A 63 -14.51 7.57 14.58
N GLN A 64 -15.69 7.27 14.02
CA GLN A 64 -16.42 6.02 14.32
C GLN A 64 -15.64 4.77 13.94
N PHE A 65 -14.96 4.77 12.80
CA PHE A 65 -14.18 3.63 12.34
C PHE A 65 -13.04 3.29 13.31
N TRP A 66 -12.36 4.31 13.84
CA TRP A 66 -11.31 4.13 14.85
C TRP A 66 -11.87 3.78 16.24
N ASP A 67 -12.95 4.44 16.67
CA ASP A 67 -13.55 4.18 17.99
C ASP A 67 -14.09 2.76 18.12
N TYR A 68 -14.56 2.17 17.01
CA TYR A 68 -15.00 0.78 16.95
C TYR A 68 -13.84 -0.23 16.90
N GLY A 69 -12.58 0.23 16.78
CA GLY A 69 -11.40 -0.64 16.70
C GLY A 69 -11.22 -1.31 15.33
N LEU A 70 -11.91 -0.83 14.29
CA LEU A 70 -11.84 -1.43 12.96
C LEU A 70 -10.48 -1.22 12.29
N TRP A 71 -9.82 -0.09 12.58
CA TRP A 71 -8.48 0.16 12.08
C TRP A 71 -7.45 -0.85 12.62
N ASP A 72 -7.45 -1.10 13.93
CA ASP A 72 -6.54 -2.06 14.55
C ASP A 72 -6.81 -3.49 14.04
N LEU A 73 -8.08 -3.82 13.79
CA LEU A 73 -8.48 -5.06 13.16
C LEU A 73 -7.93 -5.18 11.72
N VAL A 74 -8.08 -4.13 10.89
CA VAL A 74 -7.52 -4.11 9.52
C VAL A 74 -6.01 -4.32 9.56
N GLN A 75 -5.28 -3.60 10.42
CA GLN A 75 -3.83 -3.77 10.56
C GLN A 75 -3.48 -5.21 10.96
N THR A 76 -4.18 -5.77 11.94
CA THR A 76 -3.97 -7.15 12.40
C THR A 76 -4.20 -8.17 11.29
N LEU A 77 -5.31 -8.05 10.55
CA LEU A 77 -5.63 -8.94 9.44
C LEU A 77 -4.58 -8.87 8.32
N THR A 78 -4.08 -7.67 7.99
CA THR A 78 -3.04 -7.51 6.96
C THR A 78 -1.73 -8.21 7.31
N VAL A 79 -1.36 -8.23 8.59
CA VAL A 79 -0.18 -8.99 9.07
C VAL A 79 -0.46 -10.49 9.00
N ILE A 80 -1.62 -10.94 9.46
CA ILE A 80 -2.01 -12.37 9.45
C ILE A 80 -1.96 -12.96 8.04
N ILE A 81 -2.34 -12.22 7.00
CA ILE A 81 -2.31 -12.71 5.59
C ILE A 81 -0.95 -13.32 5.23
N SER A 82 0.16 -12.73 5.69
CA SER A 82 1.52 -13.23 5.42
C SER A 82 1.87 -14.55 6.10
N HIS A 83 1.15 -14.90 7.18
CA HIS A 83 1.39 -16.10 7.99
C HIS A 83 0.49 -17.27 7.60
N VAL A 84 -0.58 -17.01 6.85
CA VAL A 84 -1.50 -18.03 6.37
C VAL A 84 -0.92 -18.70 5.13
N LYS A 85 -0.74 -20.02 5.17
CA LYS A 85 -0.24 -20.81 4.02
C LYS A 85 -1.33 -21.15 3.01
N ASP A 86 -2.57 -21.29 3.48
CA ASP A 86 -3.70 -21.65 2.64
C ASP A 86 -4.19 -20.44 1.81
N ARG A 87 -4.14 -20.58 0.49
CA ARG A 87 -4.52 -19.50 -0.44
C ARG A 87 -6.00 -19.12 -0.32
N SER A 88 -6.88 -20.07 -0.04
CA SER A 88 -8.32 -19.78 0.08
C SER A 88 -8.60 -18.90 1.31
N THR A 89 -7.95 -19.22 2.42
CA THR A 89 -8.01 -18.44 3.66
C THR A 89 -7.39 -17.05 3.49
N GLN A 90 -6.26 -16.94 2.78
CA GLN A 90 -5.68 -15.63 2.43
C GLN A 90 -6.67 -14.77 1.63
N GLN A 91 -7.39 -15.35 0.67
CA GLN A 91 -8.40 -14.63 -0.12
C GLN A 91 -9.60 -14.20 0.74
N CYS A 92 -10.07 -15.05 1.66
CA CYS A 92 -11.12 -14.70 2.60
C CYS A 92 -10.70 -13.55 3.53
N LEU A 93 -9.48 -13.59 4.06
CA LEU A 93 -8.92 -12.51 4.88
C LEU A 93 -8.79 -11.21 4.10
N TRP A 94 -8.28 -11.28 2.88
CA TRP A 94 -8.16 -10.09 2.02
C TRP A 94 -9.54 -9.47 1.72
N LYS A 95 -10.54 -10.31 1.40
CA LYS A 95 -11.91 -9.86 1.20
C LYS A 95 -12.45 -9.17 2.44
N LEU A 96 -12.27 -9.76 3.62
CA LEU A 96 -12.68 -9.19 4.90
C LEU A 96 -12.02 -7.82 5.13
N VAL A 97 -10.72 -7.68 4.87
CA VAL A 97 -9.99 -6.41 4.97
C VAL A 97 -10.62 -5.34 4.07
N LEU A 98 -10.89 -5.65 2.80
CA LEU A 98 -11.50 -4.71 1.87
C LEU A 98 -12.92 -4.32 2.27
N ASP A 99 -13.74 -5.30 2.65
CA ASP A 99 -15.12 -5.07 3.05
C ASP A 99 -15.18 -4.18 4.30
N LEU A 100 -14.28 -4.39 5.28
CA LEU A 100 -14.11 -3.51 6.45
C LEU A 100 -13.77 -2.07 6.02
N ILE A 101 -12.74 -1.90 5.19
CA ILE A 101 -12.32 -0.58 4.69
C ILE A 101 -13.48 0.11 3.94
N HIS A 102 -14.28 -0.64 3.17
CA HIS A 102 -15.42 -0.12 2.41
C HIS A 102 -16.60 0.30 3.27
N MET A 103 -16.70 -0.14 4.53
CA MET A 103 -17.69 0.38 5.49
C MET A 103 -17.47 1.86 5.82
N SER A 104 -16.27 2.39 5.58
CA SER A 104 -15.91 3.76 5.92
C SER A 104 -16.19 4.76 4.79
N ASN A 105 -16.34 6.03 5.15
CA ASN A 105 -16.49 7.13 4.22
C ASN A 105 -15.21 7.34 3.38
N LEU A 106 -15.26 8.18 2.33
CA LEU A 106 -14.14 8.33 1.41
C LEU A 106 -12.83 8.75 2.09
N GLN A 107 -12.90 9.64 3.08
CA GLN A 107 -11.70 10.14 3.79
C GLN A 107 -11.04 9.04 4.62
N ALA A 108 -11.83 8.34 5.43
CA ALA A 108 -11.34 7.22 6.23
C ALA A 108 -10.81 6.10 5.33
N ARG A 109 -11.53 5.79 4.25
CA ARG A 109 -11.15 4.77 3.28
C ARG A 109 -9.81 5.08 2.63
N PHE A 110 -9.63 6.31 2.15
CA PHE A 110 -8.37 6.75 1.56
C PHE A 110 -7.22 6.62 2.57
N GLN A 111 -7.42 7.09 3.80
CA GLN A 111 -6.39 6.98 4.84
C GLN A 111 -6.03 5.53 5.16
N CYS A 112 -7.01 4.64 5.26
CA CYS A 112 -6.76 3.22 5.47
C CYS A 112 -5.94 2.61 4.32
N ILE A 113 -6.39 2.81 3.08
CA ILE A 113 -5.72 2.26 1.89
C ILE A 113 -4.29 2.80 1.79
N SER A 114 -4.12 4.12 1.85
CA SER A 114 -2.82 4.78 1.72
C SER A 114 -1.88 4.40 2.86
N SER A 115 -2.38 4.33 4.09
CA SER A 115 -1.58 3.93 5.25
C SER A 115 -1.11 2.47 5.14
N VAL A 116 -1.97 1.53 4.75
CA VAL A 116 -1.56 0.13 4.57
C VAL A 116 -0.65 -0.02 3.34
N ALA A 117 -0.96 0.63 2.21
CA ALA A 117 -0.12 0.60 1.02
C ALA A 117 1.32 1.05 1.33
N LEU A 118 1.46 2.09 2.15
CA LEU A 118 2.75 2.63 2.52
C LEU A 118 3.43 1.82 3.63
N HIS A 119 2.74 1.49 4.71
CA HIS A 119 3.41 1.05 5.95
C HIS A 119 3.29 -0.45 6.23
N CYS A 120 2.53 -1.20 5.42
CA CYS A 120 2.43 -2.65 5.63
C CYS A 120 3.78 -3.32 5.32
N PRO A 121 4.35 -4.11 6.25
CA PRO A 121 5.61 -4.81 6.01
C PRO A 121 5.45 -5.98 5.02
N VAL A 122 4.20 -6.35 4.68
CA VAL A 122 3.89 -7.44 3.78
C VAL A 122 3.79 -6.89 2.36
N SER A 123 4.83 -7.11 1.56
CA SER A 123 4.95 -6.61 0.18
C SER A 123 3.72 -6.87 -0.69
N ILE A 124 3.22 -8.11 -0.69
CA ILE A 124 2.03 -8.47 -1.48
C ILE A 124 0.79 -7.67 -1.04
N VAL A 125 0.62 -7.41 0.25
CA VAL A 125 -0.52 -6.62 0.77
C VAL A 125 -0.36 -5.15 0.37
N SER A 126 0.84 -4.59 0.48
CA SER A 126 1.13 -3.23 0.00
C SER A 126 0.80 -3.08 -1.50
N SER A 127 1.24 -4.03 -2.33
CA SER A 127 0.93 -4.08 -3.77
C SER A 127 -0.58 -4.17 -4.05
N MET A 128 -1.30 -5.01 -3.30
CA MET A 128 -2.76 -5.13 -3.40
C MET A 128 -3.48 -3.84 -2.96
N MET A 129 -2.97 -3.13 -1.96
CA MET A 129 -3.51 -1.83 -1.55
C MET A 129 -3.27 -0.73 -2.58
N PHE A 130 -2.14 -0.71 -3.29
CA PHE A 130 -1.97 0.19 -4.44
C PHE A 130 -2.94 -0.14 -5.58
N THR A 131 -3.21 -1.43 -5.81
CA THR A 131 -4.24 -1.84 -6.77
C THR A 131 -5.62 -1.34 -6.35
N GLU A 132 -5.95 -1.46 -5.06
CA GLU A 132 -7.21 -0.94 -4.52
C GLU A 132 -7.29 0.59 -4.58
N LEU A 133 -6.18 1.29 -4.31
CA LEU A 133 -6.10 2.73 -4.48
C LEU A 133 -6.47 3.14 -5.91
N LYS A 134 -5.88 2.48 -6.93
CA LYS A 134 -6.24 2.68 -8.33
C LYS A 134 -7.73 2.45 -8.59
N ASN A 135 -8.31 1.39 -8.02
CA ASN A 135 -9.73 1.07 -8.19
C ASN A 135 -10.63 2.17 -7.60
N GLN A 136 -10.29 2.68 -6.42
CA GLN A 136 -11.05 3.77 -5.78
C GLN A 136 -10.91 5.08 -6.57
N ILE A 137 -9.71 5.40 -7.07
CA ILE A 137 -9.50 6.54 -7.99
C ILE A 137 -10.41 6.40 -9.20
N TRP A 138 -10.41 5.24 -9.87
CA TRP A 138 -11.26 4.99 -11.04
C TRP A 138 -12.75 5.15 -10.71
N LYS A 139 -13.21 4.56 -9.59
CA LYS A 139 -14.61 4.58 -9.17
C LYS A 139 -15.10 5.97 -8.81
N HIS A 140 -14.26 6.78 -8.18
CA HIS A 140 -14.64 8.09 -7.65
C HIS A 140 -14.09 9.25 -8.48
N TRP A 141 -13.51 9.01 -9.66
CA TRP A 141 -12.90 10.08 -10.44
C TRP A 141 -13.87 11.23 -10.74
N ASP A 142 -15.12 10.90 -11.09
CA ASP A 142 -16.11 11.87 -11.53
C ASP A 142 -17.08 12.32 -10.41
N SER A 143 -16.89 11.85 -9.17
CA SER A 143 -17.85 12.08 -8.07
C SER A 143 -17.85 13.51 -7.47
N HIS A 144 -17.25 14.49 -8.15
CA HIS A 144 -17.30 15.90 -7.74
C HIS A 144 -18.67 16.57 -7.91
N SER A 145 -19.68 15.87 -8.45
CA SER A 145 -20.94 16.47 -8.88
C SER A 145 -22.18 16.15 -8.03
N GLU A 146 -22.18 15.14 -7.16
CA GLU A 146 -23.46 14.65 -6.58
C GLU A 146 -23.61 14.78 -5.06
N THR A 147 -22.55 15.05 -4.30
CA THR A 147 -22.64 15.15 -2.83
C THR A 147 -22.83 16.57 -2.30
N ALA A 148 -22.80 17.60 -3.16
CA ALA A 148 -23.01 18.98 -2.74
C ALA A 148 -24.49 19.36 -2.52
N THR A 149 -25.45 18.45 -2.78
CA THR A 149 -26.89 18.79 -2.81
C THR A 149 -27.73 18.25 -1.66
N LEU A 150 -27.16 17.69 -0.59
CA LEU A 150 -27.97 17.18 0.53
C LEU A 150 -27.33 17.19 1.93
N GLU A 151 -26.32 18.02 2.19
CA GLU A 151 -25.86 18.31 3.56
C GLU A 151 -26.16 19.77 3.93
N SER A 152 -27.45 20.06 4.14
CA SER A 152 -27.90 21.26 4.85
C SER A 152 -27.69 21.08 6.36
N SER A 153 -26.47 21.27 6.84
CA SER A 153 -26.15 21.50 8.26
C SER A 153 -24.71 21.96 8.45
N ASP A 154 -24.46 23.27 8.38
CA ASP A 154 -23.48 24.07 9.15
C ASP A 154 -22.05 23.55 9.46
N THR A 155 -21.46 22.68 8.65
CA THR A 155 -20.00 22.47 8.62
C THR A 155 -19.47 22.56 7.20
N LEU A 156 -19.07 23.78 6.84
CA LEU A 156 -18.40 24.15 5.58
C LEU A 156 -16.95 23.62 5.53
N GLU A 157 -16.76 22.32 5.75
CA GLU A 157 -15.60 21.60 5.24
C GLU A 157 -16.09 20.80 4.03
N SER A 158 -16.06 21.44 2.86
CA SER A 158 -16.30 20.77 1.58
C SER A 158 -15.27 19.64 1.45
N SER A 159 -15.67 18.42 1.84
CA SER A 159 -14.79 17.26 1.85
C SER A 159 -14.40 16.92 0.41
N SER A 160 -13.28 17.47 -0.04
CA SER A 160 -12.70 17.17 -1.35
C SER A 160 -12.50 15.67 -1.44
N ASN A 161 -12.96 15.05 -2.54
CA ASN A 161 -12.77 13.63 -2.75
C ASN A 161 -11.25 13.32 -2.78
N PRO A 162 -10.71 12.60 -1.77
CA PRO A 162 -9.27 12.40 -1.65
C PRO A 162 -8.70 11.55 -2.78
N PHE A 163 -9.53 10.71 -3.41
CA PHE A 163 -9.12 9.84 -4.53
C PHE A 163 -8.99 10.59 -5.86
N ALA A 164 -9.37 11.87 -5.93
CA ALA A 164 -9.19 12.72 -7.12
C ALA A 164 -8.50 14.04 -6.72
N SER A 165 -7.50 13.96 -5.86
CA SER A 165 -6.76 15.09 -5.30
C SER A 165 -5.25 14.88 -5.38
N SER A 166 -4.47 15.92 -5.06
CA SER A 166 -3.01 15.85 -4.95
C SER A 166 -2.52 14.88 -3.86
N ASP A 167 -3.36 14.51 -2.89
CA ASP A 167 -3.00 13.51 -1.87
C ASP A 167 -2.61 12.17 -2.49
N VAL A 168 -3.25 11.77 -3.59
CA VAL A 168 -2.90 10.53 -4.30
C VAL A 168 -1.48 10.61 -4.85
N VAL A 169 -1.10 11.76 -5.41
CA VAL A 169 0.26 11.99 -5.93
C VAL A 169 1.27 11.90 -4.80
N MET A 170 0.98 12.49 -3.64
CA MET A 170 1.86 12.42 -2.47
C MET A 170 2.05 11.00 -1.95
N VAL A 171 1.01 10.16 -1.97
CA VAL A 171 1.13 8.73 -1.64
C VAL A 171 2.09 8.03 -2.60
N CYS A 172 1.99 8.30 -3.91
CA CYS A 172 2.91 7.74 -4.90
C CYS A 172 4.36 8.21 -4.68
N VAL A 173 4.57 9.50 -4.41
CA VAL A 173 5.90 10.07 -4.11
C VAL A 173 6.53 9.42 -2.89
N GLN A 174 5.76 9.26 -1.81
CA GLN A 174 6.24 8.59 -0.60
C GLN A 174 6.65 7.14 -0.85
N GLN A 175 5.92 6.42 -1.72
CA GLN A 175 6.29 5.06 -2.09
C GLN A 175 7.58 5.01 -2.91
N LEU A 176 7.76 5.92 -3.88
CA LEU A 176 8.99 6.02 -4.64
C LEU A 176 10.19 6.33 -3.73
N GLY A 177 9.99 7.20 -2.73
CA GLY A 177 11.02 7.54 -1.76
C GLY A 177 11.51 6.36 -0.91
N LYS A 178 10.70 5.31 -0.72
CA LYS A 178 11.08 4.09 0.03
C LYS A 178 12.04 3.18 -0.72
N VAL A 179 12.11 3.34 -2.04
CA VAL A 179 13.02 2.54 -2.89
C VAL A 179 14.44 3.06 -2.80
N LEU A 180 14.60 4.35 -2.52
CA LEU A 180 15.90 4.98 -2.40
C LEU A 180 16.55 4.54 -1.08
N PRO A 181 17.84 4.16 -1.08
CA PRO A 181 18.54 3.84 0.15
C PRO A 181 18.47 5.07 1.07
N SER A 182 17.99 4.87 2.29
CA SER A 182 18.04 5.89 3.33
C SER A 182 19.48 6.37 3.44
N GLN A 183 19.74 7.65 3.12
CA GLN A 183 21.08 8.26 3.14
C GLN A 183 21.68 8.39 4.57
N SER A 184 21.34 7.48 5.48
CA SER A 184 21.62 7.56 6.91
C SER A 184 22.16 6.25 7.43
N GLN A 185 23.29 5.78 6.87
CA GLN A 185 24.17 4.80 7.54
C GLN A 185 25.58 4.79 6.94
N CYS A 186 26.14 5.96 6.61
CA CYS A 186 27.60 6.12 6.62
C CYS A 186 28.00 6.61 8.02
N HIS A 187 28.15 5.69 8.97
CA HIS A 187 29.00 5.95 10.13
C HIS A 187 30.45 5.96 9.66
N CYS A 188 30.93 7.14 9.26
CA CYS A 188 32.35 7.41 9.24
C CYS A 188 32.82 7.39 10.69
N HIS A 189 33.31 6.25 11.17
CA HIS A 189 34.16 6.24 12.35
C HIS A 189 35.50 6.87 11.95
N ASP A 190 35.66 8.14 12.31
CA ASP A 190 36.97 8.77 12.45
C ASP A 190 37.71 8.05 13.58
N ASP A 191 38.63 7.15 13.23
CA ASP A 191 39.70 6.72 14.13
C ASP A 191 41.05 7.06 13.51
N SER A 192 41.61 8.16 14.00
CA SER A 192 43.00 8.56 13.80
C SER A 192 43.88 7.82 14.82
N LYS A 193 44.81 6.97 14.36
CA LYS A 193 46.25 6.89 14.79
C LYS A 193 46.98 5.66 14.21
N SER A 194 48.02 5.92 13.42
CA SER A 194 49.37 5.30 13.37
C SER A 194 49.58 3.95 14.13
N ASP A 195 50.14 2.87 13.60
CA ASP A 195 51.41 2.73 12.85
C ASP A 195 51.59 1.29 12.28
N SER A 196 52.49 1.12 11.30
CA SER A 196 53.24 -0.11 10.91
C SER A 196 52.51 -1.32 10.27
N SER A 197 52.58 -1.34 8.92
CA SER A 197 52.96 -2.47 8.03
C SER A 197 52.75 -3.93 8.47
N GLN A 198 51.83 -4.63 7.79
CA GLN A 198 52.07 -5.92 7.14
C GLN A 198 51.00 -6.21 6.07
N HIS A 199 51.45 -6.66 4.90
CA HIS A 199 50.64 -7.03 3.74
C HIS A 199 49.62 -8.13 4.08
N SER A 200 48.35 -7.86 3.83
CA SER A 200 47.33 -8.86 3.52
C SER A 200 46.24 -8.17 2.71
N HIS A 201 46.28 -8.31 1.39
CA HIS A 201 45.18 -7.91 0.51
C HIS A 201 44.01 -8.88 0.74
N SER A 202 43.18 -8.61 1.74
CA SER A 202 41.83 -9.17 1.79
C SER A 202 40.97 -8.37 0.82
N HIS A 203 40.92 -8.80 -0.45
CA HIS A 203 39.91 -8.36 -1.39
C HIS A 203 38.54 -8.83 -0.89
N GLN A 204 37.87 -7.96 -0.11
CA GLN A 204 36.48 -8.17 0.26
C GLN A 204 35.65 -8.29 -1.02
N HIS A 205 35.07 -9.48 -1.18
CA HIS A 205 34.15 -9.83 -2.23
C HIS A 205 32.88 -8.97 -2.08
N GLN A 206 32.67 -8.03 -2.99
CA GLN A 206 31.42 -7.24 -2.99
C GLN A 206 30.34 -7.97 -3.79
N GLN A 207 30.00 -9.21 -3.40
CA GLN A 207 28.77 -9.84 -3.92
C GLN A 207 27.63 -8.98 -3.37
N LEU A 208 26.58 -8.71 -4.15
CA LEU A 208 25.36 -8.13 -3.58
C LEU A 208 25.01 -9.03 -2.39
N PRO A 209 25.10 -8.57 -1.13
CA PRO A 209 24.80 -9.40 0.01
C PRO A 209 23.42 -10.00 -0.20
N THR A 210 23.20 -11.25 0.20
CA THR A 210 21.87 -11.88 0.17
C THR A 210 20.78 -10.99 0.80
N ASP A 211 21.19 -10.13 1.73
CA ASP A 211 20.36 -9.12 2.39
C ASP A 211 19.93 -7.97 1.47
N GLU A 212 20.80 -7.51 0.56
CA GLU A 212 20.45 -6.50 -0.46
C GLU A 212 19.48 -7.08 -1.50
N LEU A 213 19.68 -8.34 -1.88
CA LEU A 213 18.81 -9.04 -2.84
C LEU A 213 17.39 -9.26 -2.28
N HIS A 214 17.31 -9.68 -1.02
CA HIS A 214 16.05 -9.80 -0.29
C HIS A 214 15.38 -8.44 -0.12
N THR A 215 16.14 -7.39 0.16
CA THR A 215 15.63 -6.02 0.24
C THR A 215 15.03 -5.58 -1.09
N VAL A 216 15.72 -5.80 -2.21
CA VAL A 216 15.23 -5.46 -3.56
C VAL A 216 13.89 -6.12 -3.86
N THR A 217 13.79 -7.43 -3.64
CA THR A 217 12.55 -8.17 -3.92
C THR A 217 11.37 -7.73 -3.06
N GLN A 218 11.59 -7.21 -1.85
CA GLN A 218 10.51 -6.78 -0.97
C GLN A 218 9.77 -5.54 -1.47
N TRP A 219 10.41 -4.63 -2.21
CA TRP A 219 9.75 -3.39 -2.66
C TRP A 219 9.38 -3.36 -4.14
N LEU A 220 9.85 -4.31 -4.95
CA LEU A 220 9.57 -4.34 -6.40
C LEU A 220 8.07 -4.44 -6.74
N ASP A 221 7.34 -5.33 -6.06
CA ASP A 221 5.89 -5.53 -6.31
C ASP A 221 5.07 -4.27 -5.94
N PRO A 222 5.19 -3.70 -4.73
CA PRO A 222 4.60 -2.41 -4.38
C PRO A 222 4.98 -1.27 -5.33
N LEU A 223 6.25 -1.19 -5.74
CA LEU A 223 6.73 -0.19 -6.68
C LEU A 223 6.02 -0.33 -8.03
N ASN A 224 5.95 -1.53 -8.60
CA ASN A 224 5.27 -1.79 -9.87
C ASN A 224 3.78 -1.43 -9.80
N SER A 225 3.10 -1.75 -8.69
CA SER A 225 1.71 -1.37 -8.47
C SER A 225 1.53 0.14 -8.34
N CYS A 226 2.42 0.83 -7.62
CA CYS A 226 2.44 2.29 -7.52
C CYS A 226 2.68 2.96 -8.88
N LEU A 227 3.64 2.48 -9.67
CA LEU A 227 3.88 2.97 -11.03
C LEU A 227 2.64 2.84 -11.92
N ASN A 228 1.87 1.76 -11.75
CA ASN A 228 0.59 1.62 -12.46
C ASN A 228 -0.50 2.59 -11.97
N VAL A 229 -0.49 3.02 -10.70
CA VAL A 229 -1.33 4.14 -10.23
C VAL A 229 -0.90 5.43 -10.93
N ILE A 230 0.39 5.74 -10.95
CA ILE A 230 0.93 6.95 -11.59
C ILE A 230 0.56 6.99 -13.07
N ARG A 231 0.77 5.89 -13.80
CA ARG A 231 0.39 5.77 -15.22
C ARG A 231 -1.10 5.99 -15.42
N PHE A 232 -1.94 5.46 -14.52
CA PHE A 232 -3.38 5.68 -14.59
C PHE A 232 -3.72 7.17 -14.43
N LEU A 233 -3.13 7.86 -13.44
CA LEU A 233 -3.30 9.30 -13.24
C LEU A 233 -2.87 10.11 -14.47
N LEU A 234 -1.69 9.82 -15.03
CA LEU A 234 -1.17 10.47 -16.24
C LEU A 234 -2.00 10.24 -17.51
N LEU A 235 -2.86 9.23 -17.51
CA LEU A 235 -3.78 8.99 -18.61
C LEU A 235 -5.14 9.64 -18.35
N LYS A 236 -5.61 9.58 -17.10
CA LYS A 236 -6.95 10.03 -16.72
C LYS A 236 -7.03 11.53 -16.47
N ASP A 237 -5.98 12.15 -15.93
CA ASP A 237 -5.99 13.56 -15.49
C ASP A 237 -5.49 14.57 -16.53
N LYS A 238 -5.30 14.14 -17.78
CA LYS A 238 -4.76 14.98 -18.86
C LYS A 238 -5.51 16.29 -19.10
N VAL A 239 -6.82 16.26 -18.91
CA VAL A 239 -7.71 17.39 -19.20
C VAL A 239 -8.02 18.19 -17.93
N SER A 240 -8.22 17.49 -16.81
CA SER A 240 -8.75 18.11 -15.60
C SER A 240 -7.68 18.60 -14.63
N ASN A 241 -6.48 18.04 -14.68
CA ASN A 241 -5.36 18.30 -13.74
C ASN A 241 -5.80 18.42 -12.27
N ARG A 242 -6.75 17.60 -11.81
CA ARG A 242 -7.32 17.65 -10.45
C ARG A 242 -6.32 17.25 -9.38
N THR A 243 -5.40 16.37 -9.76
CA THR A 243 -4.37 15.86 -8.87
C THR A 243 -3.13 16.74 -8.86
N SER A 244 -3.11 17.83 -9.63
CA SER A 244 -1.93 18.69 -9.80
C SER A 244 -0.71 17.92 -10.33
N ILE A 245 -0.91 16.75 -10.95
CA ILE A 245 0.18 15.89 -11.40
C ILE A 245 1.05 16.56 -12.48
N TYR A 246 0.48 17.47 -13.27
CA TYR A 246 1.20 18.18 -14.33
C TYR A 246 1.87 19.48 -13.89
N ASP A 247 1.60 19.94 -12.67
CA ASP A 247 2.13 21.20 -12.14
C ASP A 247 3.66 21.19 -12.13
N ASP A 248 4.26 22.38 -12.25
CA ASP A 248 5.72 22.50 -12.40
C ASP A 248 6.46 22.16 -11.09
N ASP A 249 5.81 22.34 -9.94
CA ASP A 249 6.30 22.02 -8.60
C ASP A 249 5.92 20.59 -8.13
N CYS A 250 5.25 19.80 -8.98
CA CYS A 250 4.89 18.43 -8.66
C CYS A 250 6.15 17.56 -8.42
N PRO A 251 6.35 17.00 -7.21
CA PRO A 251 7.59 16.29 -6.86
C PRO A 251 7.70 14.89 -7.51
N LEU A 252 6.65 14.42 -8.18
CA LEU A 252 6.60 13.08 -8.76
C LEU A 252 7.64 12.86 -9.87
N LYS A 253 7.91 13.89 -10.68
CA LYS A 253 8.91 13.82 -11.77
C LYS A 253 10.32 13.57 -11.22
N GLU A 254 10.69 14.32 -10.18
CA GLU A 254 11.99 14.17 -9.51
C GLU A 254 12.10 12.81 -8.83
N ALA A 255 11.07 12.40 -8.09
CA ALA A 255 11.03 11.09 -7.43
C ALA A 255 11.21 9.94 -8.44
N LEU A 256 10.54 9.98 -9.60
CA LEU A 256 10.70 8.99 -10.67
C LEU A 256 12.11 8.98 -11.24
N ALA A 257 12.71 10.15 -11.51
CA ALA A 257 14.08 10.25 -12.02
C ALA A 257 15.11 9.67 -11.04
N ASN A 258 14.93 9.93 -9.73
CA ASN A 258 15.78 9.39 -8.68
C ASN A 258 15.68 7.87 -8.61
N VAL A 259 14.47 7.31 -8.61
CA VAL A 259 14.26 5.85 -8.62
C VAL A 259 14.82 5.23 -9.90
N GLN A 260 14.58 5.82 -11.08
CA GLN A 260 15.13 5.35 -12.34
C GLN A 260 16.67 5.27 -12.31
N THR A 261 17.32 6.32 -11.80
CA THR A 261 18.77 6.39 -11.68
C THR A 261 19.27 5.29 -10.76
N TYR A 262 18.64 5.13 -9.60
CA TYR A 262 18.98 4.08 -8.65
C TYR A 262 18.82 2.67 -9.24
N LEU A 263 17.70 2.37 -9.89
CA LEU A 263 17.49 1.05 -10.51
C LEU A 263 18.50 0.77 -11.64
N LYS A 264 18.89 1.78 -12.43
CA LYS A 264 19.94 1.62 -13.45
C LYS A 264 21.30 1.24 -12.85
N THR A 265 21.62 1.72 -11.65
CA THR A 265 22.83 1.32 -10.93
C THR A 265 22.77 -0.12 -10.45
N LEU A 266 21.60 -0.59 -10.01
CA LEU A 266 21.39 -1.97 -9.59
C LEU A 266 21.42 -2.96 -10.78
N SER A 267 20.89 -2.56 -11.94
CA SER A 267 20.85 -3.41 -13.14
C SER A 267 22.20 -3.57 -13.84
N ASN A 268 23.18 -2.68 -13.60
CA ASN A 268 24.52 -2.75 -14.19
C ASN A 268 25.60 -2.88 -13.09
N PRO A 269 25.65 -4.01 -12.36
CA PRO A 269 26.68 -4.22 -11.36
C PRO A 269 28.07 -4.27 -12.03
N PRO A 270 29.13 -3.75 -11.37
CA PRO A 270 30.48 -3.80 -11.91
C PRO A 270 30.92 -5.25 -12.16
N ALA A 271 31.56 -5.49 -13.31
CA ALA A 271 31.96 -6.83 -13.76
C ALA A 271 32.85 -7.53 -12.73
N LYS A 272 32.51 -8.79 -12.40
CA LYS A 272 33.31 -9.66 -11.54
C LYS A 272 33.94 -10.80 -12.33
N HIS A 273 35.18 -11.10 -11.99
CA HIS A 273 35.96 -12.21 -12.54
C HIS A 273 35.86 -13.48 -11.68
N ASP A 274 35.84 -14.59 -12.42
CA ASP A 274 36.07 -16.02 -12.11
C ASP A 274 34.99 -16.90 -11.44
N PRO A 275 34.70 -18.10 -12.00
CA PRO A 275 33.64 -18.99 -11.53
C PRO A 275 34.16 -20.12 -10.61
N SER A 276 33.32 -20.56 -9.66
CA SER A 276 33.45 -21.85 -8.96
C SER A 276 32.06 -22.50 -8.78
N ASP A 277 31.98 -23.83 -8.91
CA ASP A 277 30.79 -24.57 -9.34
C ASP A 277 29.69 -24.88 -8.29
N SER A 278 28.49 -25.15 -8.85
CA SER A 278 27.22 -25.63 -8.27
C SER A 278 26.41 -24.65 -7.41
N ILE A 279 26.99 -23.99 -6.40
CA ILE A 279 26.30 -22.92 -5.64
C ILE A 279 26.06 -21.69 -6.55
N GLN A 280 26.94 -21.51 -7.54
CA GLN A 280 26.84 -20.44 -8.53
C GLN A 280 25.58 -20.57 -9.40
N GLN A 281 25.15 -21.77 -9.82
CA GLN A 281 24.00 -21.91 -10.72
C GLN A 281 22.66 -21.51 -10.09
N PHE A 282 22.45 -21.83 -8.80
CA PHE A 282 21.25 -21.41 -8.07
C PHE A 282 21.25 -19.90 -7.82
N ASN A 283 22.42 -19.35 -7.47
CA ASN A 283 22.59 -17.90 -7.30
C ASN A 283 22.41 -17.15 -8.63
N ASP A 284 22.93 -17.68 -9.73
CA ASP A 284 22.77 -17.12 -11.07
C ASP A 284 21.31 -17.15 -11.50
N PHE A 285 20.56 -18.21 -11.19
CA PHE A 285 19.12 -18.26 -11.46
C PHE A 285 18.35 -17.18 -10.68
N GLN A 286 18.60 -17.03 -9.38
CA GLN A 286 17.96 -16.01 -8.55
C GLN A 286 18.33 -14.59 -9.02
N GLN A 287 19.61 -14.38 -9.35
CA GLN A 287 20.11 -13.12 -9.90
C GLN A 287 19.45 -12.80 -11.25
N ASN A 288 19.38 -13.76 -12.17
CA ASN A 288 18.72 -13.58 -13.47
C ASN A 288 17.23 -13.25 -13.32
N MET A 289 16.53 -13.90 -12.38
CA MET A 289 15.13 -13.60 -12.09
C MET A 289 14.95 -12.16 -11.61
N ILE A 290 15.83 -11.71 -10.71
CA ILE A 290 15.76 -10.37 -10.13
C ILE A 290 16.18 -9.31 -11.13
N GLN A 291 17.21 -9.56 -11.94
CA GLN A 291 17.58 -8.71 -13.07
C GLN A 291 16.42 -8.57 -14.06
N THR A 292 15.72 -9.66 -14.36
CA THR A 292 14.52 -9.62 -15.21
C THR A 292 13.43 -8.74 -14.60
N GLN A 293 13.14 -8.89 -13.30
CA GLN A 293 12.15 -8.06 -12.62
C GLN A 293 12.57 -6.57 -12.58
N LEU A 294 13.85 -6.29 -12.29
CA LEU A 294 14.41 -4.95 -12.32
C LEU A 294 14.28 -4.31 -13.70
N GLN A 295 14.58 -5.06 -14.76
CA GLN A 295 14.44 -4.59 -16.13
C GLN A 295 12.99 -4.26 -16.47
N LEU A 296 12.04 -5.13 -16.09
CA LEU A 296 10.62 -4.88 -16.28
C LEU A 296 10.15 -3.61 -15.54
N THR A 297 10.62 -3.41 -14.30
CA THR A 297 10.35 -2.20 -13.53
C THR A 297 10.97 -0.95 -14.17
N LEU A 298 12.21 -1.04 -14.68
CA LEU A 298 12.87 0.05 -15.40
C LEU A 298 12.09 0.44 -16.67
N ASP A 299 11.64 -0.54 -17.45
CA ASP A 299 10.81 -0.30 -18.63
C ASP A 299 9.49 0.39 -18.27
N LEU A 300 8.89 -0.01 -17.14
CA LEU A 300 7.68 0.62 -16.62
C LEU A 300 7.92 2.08 -16.20
N ILE A 301 9.06 2.38 -15.57
CA ILE A 301 9.45 3.75 -15.21
C ILE A 301 9.69 4.58 -16.47
N ASN A 302 10.45 4.06 -17.44
CA ASN A 302 10.71 4.73 -18.71
C ASN A 302 9.39 5.12 -19.38
N ARG A 303 8.45 4.17 -19.46
CA ARG A 303 7.13 4.42 -20.03
C ARG A 303 6.33 5.47 -19.24
N THR A 304 6.49 5.51 -17.93
CA THR A 304 5.82 6.51 -17.08
C THR A 304 6.39 7.92 -17.31
N ILE A 305 7.72 8.04 -17.45
CA ILE A 305 8.40 9.30 -17.77
C ILE A 305 8.00 9.80 -19.17
N GLU A 306 7.90 8.92 -20.16
CA GLU A 306 7.42 9.27 -21.51
C GLU A 306 6.00 9.87 -21.46
N LEU A 307 5.09 9.29 -20.67
CA LEU A 307 3.73 9.80 -20.50
C LEU A 307 3.71 11.20 -19.88
N PHE A 308 4.65 11.50 -18.98
CA PHE A 308 4.83 12.83 -18.41
C PHE A 308 5.31 13.85 -19.45
N GLN A 309 6.23 13.45 -20.33
CA GLN A 309 6.81 14.32 -21.37
C GLN A 309 5.82 14.61 -22.50
N ALA A 310 4.89 13.69 -22.76
CA ALA A 310 3.80 13.86 -23.71
C ALA A 310 2.71 14.84 -23.20
N LYS A 311 3.13 16.02 -22.66
CA LYS A 311 2.28 17.04 -22.02
C LYS A 311 0.95 17.19 -22.78
N PRO A 312 -0.18 17.35 -22.06
CA PRO A 312 -1.45 17.62 -22.71
C PRO A 312 -1.32 18.87 -23.58
N SER A 313 -1.69 18.74 -24.86
CA SER A 313 -1.76 19.89 -25.75
C SER A 313 -2.74 20.91 -25.15
N PRO A 314 -2.40 22.21 -25.09
CA PRO A 314 -3.36 23.22 -24.67
C PRO A 314 -4.57 23.15 -25.60
N GLN A 315 -5.76 22.97 -25.03
CA GLN A 315 -7.04 23.15 -25.72
C GLN A 315 -7.41 24.63 -25.77
#